data_AF-A0AA38G053-F1
#
_entry.id   AF-A0AA38G053-F1
#
_cell.length_a   1.000
_cell.length_b   1.000
_cell.length_c   1.000
_cell.angle_alpha   90.00
_cell.angle_beta   90.00
_cell.angle_gamma   90.00
#
_symmetry.space_group_name_H-M   'P 1'
#
loop_
_entity.id
_entity.type
_entity.pdbx_description
1 polymer ?
#
loop_
_entity_poly.entity_id
_entity_poly.type
_entity_poly.pdbx_seq_one_letter_code
_entity_poly.pdbx_strand_id
1 'polypeptide(L)'
;FPVGRITRFLKNDRYAKHIGGRAPVYLAAVKEYLAALALELARNMTRDNKKSHIIPRHILLAVRNDEELEKWVGSITISSGRVFAQYSS
;
A
#
# COMPACT_ATOMS: atom_id res chain seq x y z
N PHE A 1 7.05 5.73 10.16
CA PHE A 1 6.49 6.80 9.28
C PHE A 1 6.58 8.18 9.95
N PRO A 2 6.80 9.31 9.23
CA PRO A 2 7.11 10.61 9.86
C PRO A 2 5.87 11.36 10.37
N VAL A 3 5.60 11.29 11.68
CA VAL A 3 4.47 11.97 12.35
C VAL A 3 4.46 13.48 12.08
N GLY A 4 5.59 14.18 12.23
CA GLY A 4 5.66 15.64 12.02
C GLY A 4 5.27 16.07 10.61
N ARG A 5 5.65 15.30 9.58
CA ARG A 5 5.25 15.55 8.19
C ARG A 5 3.75 15.33 7.98
N ILE A 6 3.19 14.29 8.62
CA ILE A 6 1.75 14.00 8.57
C ILE A 6 0.96 15.12 9.25
N THR A 7 1.39 15.59 10.43
CA THR A 7 0.76 16.75 11.10
C THR A 7 0.74 17.98 10.19
N ARG A 8 1.84 18.26 9.49
CA ARG A 8 1.92 19.38 8.55
C ARG A 8 0.92 19.25 7.41
N PHE A 9 0.83 18.07 6.78
CA PHE A 9 -0.16 17.84 5.71
C PHE A 9 -1.60 17.95 6.23
N LEU A 10 -1.90 17.40 7.42
CA LEU A 10 -3.24 17.50 8.00
C LEU A 10 -3.70 18.95 8.23
N LYS A 11 -2.77 19.84 8.60
CA LYS A 11 -3.05 21.27 8.80
C LYS A 11 -3.13 22.03 7.47
N ASN A 12 -2.22 21.77 6.54
CA ASN A 12 -2.13 22.50 5.28
C ASN A 12 -3.32 22.24 4.35
N ASP A 13 -3.78 20.99 4.31
CA ASP A 13 -4.90 20.56 3.46
C ASP A 13 -6.26 20.88 4.09
N ARG A 14 -6.27 21.48 5.29
CA ARG A 14 -7.47 21.96 6.02
C ARG A 14 -8.56 20.90 6.22
N TYR A 15 -8.19 19.63 6.45
CA TYR A 15 -9.16 18.55 6.70
C TYR A 15 -10.09 18.82 7.89
N ALA A 16 -9.66 19.62 8.87
CA ALA A 16 -10.50 20.10 9.97
C ALA A 16 -9.97 21.43 10.53
N LYS A 17 -10.83 22.19 11.23
CA LYS A 17 -10.44 23.43 11.94
C LYS A 17 -9.38 23.17 13.04
N HIS A 18 -9.46 22.01 13.70
CA HIS A 18 -8.50 21.59 14.74
C HIS A 18 -8.07 20.15 14.50
N ILE A 19 -6.77 19.89 14.58
CA ILE A 19 -6.18 18.54 14.50
C ILE A 19 -5.72 18.15 15.90
N GLY A 20 -6.34 17.11 16.47
CA GLY A 20 -5.95 16.59 17.79
C GLY A 20 -4.55 16.00 17.78
N GLY A 21 -3.80 16.13 18.89
CA GLY A 21 -2.38 15.74 18.96
C GLY A 21 -2.11 14.26 18.65
N ARG A 22 -3.06 13.36 18.90
CA ARG A 22 -2.94 11.91 18.63
C ARG A 22 -3.29 11.52 17.18
N ALA A 23 -4.06 12.34 16.47
CA ALA A 23 -4.48 12.05 15.10
C ALA A 23 -3.30 11.77 14.14
N PRO A 24 -2.24 12.60 14.08
CA PRO A 24 -1.10 12.33 13.20
C PRO A 24 -0.30 11.09 13.61
N VAL A 25 -0.28 10.74 14.90
CA VAL A 25 0.39 9.53 15.40
C VAL A 25 -0.38 8.29 14.93
N TYR A 26 -1.69 8.29 15.11
CA TYR A 26 -2.54 7.19 14.68
C TYR A 26 -2.47 6.99 13.15
N LEU A 27 -2.57 8.07 12.39
CA LEU A 27 -2.46 8.01 10.93
C LEU A 27 -1.07 7.54 10.47
N ALA A 28 0.00 7.91 11.17
CA ALA A 28 1.33 7.40 10.89
C ALA A 28 1.43 5.89 11.09
N ALA A 29 0.88 5.39 12.19
CA ALA A 29 0.86 3.95 12.51
C ALA A 29 0.07 3.16 11.46
N VAL A 30 -1.12 3.62 11.08
CA VAL A 30 -1.93 2.95 10.04
C VAL A 30 -1.21 2.95 8.69
N LYS A 31 -0.62 4.07 8.27
CA LYS A 31 0.15 4.13 7.02
C LYS A 31 1.37 3.21 7.04
N GLU A 32 2.02 3.08 8.18
CA GLU A 32 3.17 2.19 8.37
C GLU A 32 2.76 0.72 8.28
N TYR A 33 1.69 0.35 8.96
CA TYR A 33 1.14 -1.00 8.90
C TYR A 33 0.75 -1.40 7.47
N LEU A 34 0.00 -0.55 6.76
CA LEU A 34 -0.41 -0.82 5.38
C LEU A 34 0.78 -0.95 4.43
N ALA A 35 1.79 -0.10 4.58
CA ALA A 35 3.01 -0.18 3.77
C ALA A 35 3.80 -1.46 4.07
N ALA A 36 3.90 -1.86 5.33
CA ALA A 36 4.58 -3.09 5.72
C ALA A 36 3.87 -4.32 5.15
N LEU A 37 2.53 -4.38 5.26
CA LEU A 37 1.72 -5.47 4.70
C LEU A 37 1.89 -5.58 3.17
N ALA A 38 1.77 -4.46 2.45
CA ALA A 38 1.96 -4.46 1.00
C ALA A 38 3.37 -4.92 0.59
N LEU A 39 4.40 -4.50 1.32
CA LEU A 39 5.78 -4.92 1.08
C LEU A 39 6.01 -6.39 1.43
N GLU A 40 5.37 -6.91 2.46
CA GLU A 40 5.46 -8.32 2.83
C GLU A 40 4.87 -9.23 1.76
N LEU A 41 3.67 -8.92 1.29
CA LEU A 41 3.02 -9.67 0.21
C LEU A 41 3.82 -9.56 -1.10
N ALA A 42 4.31 -8.37 -1.45
CA ALA A 42 5.16 -8.18 -2.63
C ALA A 42 6.51 -8.91 -2.49
N ARG A 43 7.08 -9.01 -1.29
CA ARG A 43 8.30 -9.79 -1.01
C ARG A 43 8.05 -11.27 -1.22
N ASN A 44 6.90 -11.80 -0.79
CA ASN A 44 6.54 -13.20 -1.03
C ASN A 44 6.46 -13.47 -2.55
N MET A 45 5.75 -12.62 -3.29
CA MET A 45 5.70 -12.70 -4.76
C MET A 45 7.08 -12.58 -5.42
N THR A 46 7.99 -11.79 -4.84
CA THR A 46 9.38 -11.65 -5.32
C THR A 46 10.17 -12.95 -5.14
N ARG A 47 10.02 -13.60 -3.97
CA ARG A 47 10.66 -14.87 -3.64
C ARG A 47 10.13 -16.01 -4.52
N ASP A 48 8.82 -16.07 -4.73
CA ASP A 48 8.18 -17.08 -5.58
C ASP A 48 8.67 -16.97 -7.03
N ASN A 49 8.88 -15.75 -7.51
CA ASN A 49 9.46 -15.47 -8.83
C ASN A 49 11.00 -15.60 -8.88
N LYS A 50 11.65 -16.10 -7.82
CA LYS A 50 13.10 -16.29 -7.71
C LYS A 50 13.90 -15.02 -8.03
N LYS A 51 13.38 -13.85 -7.62
CA LYS A 51 14.04 -12.55 -7.75
C LYS A 51 14.51 -12.05 -6.38
N SER A 52 15.46 -11.12 -6.40
CA SER A 52 16.00 -10.47 -5.19
C SER A 52 15.42 -9.08 -4.94
N HIS A 53 14.79 -8.47 -5.95
CA HIS A 53 14.30 -7.09 -5.89
C HIS A 53 12.80 -7.03 -6.20
N ILE A 54 12.08 -6.23 -5.44
CA ILE A 54 10.66 -5.95 -5.67
C ILE A 54 10.54 -5.07 -6.91
N ILE A 55 9.73 -5.49 -7.89
CA ILE A 55 9.37 -4.71 -9.08
C ILE A 55 7.85 -4.46 -9.10
N PRO A 56 7.35 -3.51 -9.90
CA PRO A 56 5.91 -3.20 -9.95
C PRO A 56 5.01 -4.42 -10.22
N ARG A 57 5.49 -5.41 -10.97
CA ARG A 57 4.76 -6.67 -11.20
C ARG A 57 4.55 -7.49 -9.91
N HIS A 58 5.50 -7.51 -8.98
CA HIS A 58 5.33 -8.23 -7.72
C HIS A 58 4.27 -7.56 -6.83
N ILE A 59 4.18 -6.23 -6.87
CA ILE A 59 3.15 -5.46 -6.18
C ILE A 59 1.78 -5.74 -6.81
N LEU A 60 1.70 -5.76 -8.15
CA LEU A 60 0.46 -6.12 -8.85
C LEU A 60 -0.01 -7.52 -8.44
N LEU A 61 0.87 -8.52 -8.50
CA LEU A 61 0.53 -9.90 -8.13
C LEU A 61 0.08 -10.01 -6.67
N ALA A 62 0.75 -9.30 -5.76
CA ALA A 62 0.36 -9.26 -4.35
C ALA A 62 -1.05 -8.69 -4.15
N VAL A 63 -1.38 -7.59 -4.84
CA VAL A 63 -2.71 -6.96 -4.74
C VAL A 63 -3.80 -7.84 -5.38
N ARG A 64 -3.55 -8.41 -6.56
CA ARG A 64 -4.57 -9.20 -7.28
C ARG A 64 -4.85 -10.57 -6.67
N ASN A 65 -3.88 -11.15 -5.96
CA ASN A 65 -4.02 -12.46 -5.32
C ASN A 65 -4.57 -12.38 -3.89
N ASP A 66 -4.60 -11.19 -3.28
CA ASP A 66 -5.11 -10.99 -1.93
C ASP A 66 -6.53 -10.44 -1.99
N GLU A 67 -7.50 -11.15 -1.41
CA GLU A 67 -8.93 -10.79 -1.52
C GLU A 67 -9.26 -9.43 -0.88
N GLU A 68 -8.63 -9.11 0.25
CA GLU A 68 -8.88 -7.84 0.95
C GLU A 68 -8.31 -6.66 0.17
N LEU A 69 -7.08 -6.80 -0.35
CA LEU A 69 -6.46 -5.78 -1.18
C LEU A 69 -7.15 -5.62 -2.53
N GLU A 70 -7.58 -6.71 -3.17
CA GLU A 70 -8.33 -6.64 -4.43
C GLU A 70 -9.67 -5.92 -4.22
N LYS A 71 -10.37 -6.20 -3.12
CA LYS A 71 -11.60 -5.49 -2.76
C LYS A 71 -11.36 -4.01 -2.47
N TRP A 72 -10.23 -3.67 -1.85
CA TRP A 72 -9.93 -2.31 -1.44
C TRP A 72 -9.38 -1.43 -2.57
N VAL A 73 -8.42 -1.93 -3.35
CA VAL A 73 -7.67 -1.17 -4.36
C VAL A 73 -7.67 -1.80 -5.76
N GLY A 74 -8.55 -2.78 -6.01
CA GLY A 74 -8.62 -3.47 -7.31
C GLY A 74 -8.92 -2.57 -8.52
N SER A 75 -9.53 -1.39 -8.32
CA SER A 75 -9.76 -0.44 -9.42
C SER A 75 -8.52 0.37 -9.81
N ILE A 76 -7.44 0.33 -9.03
CA ILE A 76 -6.24 1.12 -9.26
C ILE A 76 -5.37 0.49 -10.34
N THR A 77 -4.82 1.33 -11.22
CA THR A 77 -3.83 0.91 -12.21
C THR A 77 -2.42 0.99 -11.62
N ILE A 78 -1.74 -0.16 -11.56
CA ILE A 78 -0.32 -0.24 -11.17
C ILE A 78 0.52 -0.19 -12.44
N SER A 79 1.18 0.96 -12.67
CA SER A 79 2.06 1.17 -13.82
C SER A 79 3.15 0.08 -13.88
N SER A 80 3.44 -0.43 -15.07
CA SER A 80 4.46 -1.46 -15.31
C SER A 80 4.21 -2.83 -14.63
N GLY A 81 2.99 -3.07 -14.12
CA GLY A 81 2.61 -4.38 -13.58
C GLY A 81 2.35 -5.46 -14.64
N ARG A 82 2.09 -5.03 -15.90
CA ARG A 82 1.53 -5.84 -17.01
C ARG A 82 0.15 -6.42 -16.64
N VAL A 83 -0.43 -7.24 -17.52
CA VAL A 83 -1.74 -7.88 -17.27
C VAL A 83 -1.58 -9.04 -16.28
N PHE A 84 -2.56 -9.17 -15.39
CA PHE A 84 -2.75 -10.35 -14.55
C PHE A 84 -3.52 -11.39 -15.37
N ALA A 85 -2.94 -12.57 -15.58
CA ALA A 85 -3.62 -13.67 -16.26
C ALA A 85 -4.32 -14.52 -15.21
N GLN A 86 -5.64 -14.44 -15.13
CA GLN A 86 -6.43 -15.46 -14.43
C GLN A 86 -6.42 -16.71 -15.31
N TYR A 87 -5.87 -17.82 -14.82
CA TYR A 87 -6.16 -19.11 -15.42
C TYR A 87 -7.64 -19.41 -15.12
N SER A 88 -8.51 -19.24 -16.11
CA SER A 88 -9.86 -19.78 -16.06
C SER A 88 -9.75 -21.30 -15.93
N SER A 89 -10.16 -21.82 -14.77
CA SER A 89 -10.53 -23.23 -14.59
C SER A 89 -12.05 -23.33 -14.61
#